data_AF-A0A359M0L3-F1
#
_entry.id   AF-A0A359M0L3-F1
#
_cell.length_a   1.000
_cell.length_b   1.000
_cell.length_c   1.000
_cell.angle_alpha   90.00
_cell.angle_beta   90.00
_cell.angle_gamma   90.00
#
_symmetry.space_group_name_H-M   'P 1'
#
loop_
_entity.id
_entity.type
_entity.pdbx_description
1 polymer ?
#
loop_
_entity_poly.entity_id
_entity_poly.type
_entity_poly.pdbx_seq_one_letter_code
_entity_poly.pdbx_strand_id
1 'polypeptide(L)'
;MPLAAPQLEHIFSYRATLAPPEPIGPVAEGLRINFYVTGGEVWGPKLHGKIRPVGGDWLTLRQDGVAILDVRGTIETTDGALVYTEYRGVIDLGPEGYQQFLAGNVPPQLHLRIAPRYLTAHPAYQWLNRLQCVGIGEGDMATNTVAYDIYALR
;
A
#
# COMPACT_ATOMS: atom_id res chain seq x y z
N MET A 1 29.84 17.61 -3.51
CA MET A 1 29.78 16.53 -4.50
C MET A 1 28.33 16.08 -4.61
N PRO A 2 27.78 15.83 -5.81
CA PRO A 2 26.44 15.29 -5.94
C PRO A 2 26.40 13.86 -5.39
N LEU A 3 25.29 13.49 -4.76
CA LEU A 3 25.04 12.11 -4.32
C LEU A 3 24.87 11.20 -5.55
N ALA A 4 25.20 9.92 -5.41
CA ALA A 4 24.97 8.93 -6.46
C ALA A 4 23.46 8.74 -6.72
N ALA A 5 23.10 8.32 -7.93
CA ALA A 5 21.71 7.97 -8.25
C ALA A 5 21.24 6.80 -7.37
N PRO A 6 19.99 6.82 -6.86
CA PRO A 6 19.48 5.77 -6.01
C PRO A 6 19.37 4.46 -6.78
N GLN A 7 19.78 3.36 -6.15
CA GLN A 7 19.56 2.02 -6.70
C GLN A 7 18.33 1.38 -6.06
N LEU A 8 17.57 0.64 -6.87
CA LEU A 8 16.37 -0.08 -6.43
C LEU A 8 16.56 -1.58 -6.58
N GLU A 9 16.43 -2.30 -5.47
CA GLU A 9 16.47 -3.76 -5.44
C GLU A 9 15.07 -4.30 -5.20
N HIS A 10 14.52 -5.08 -6.13
CA HIS A 10 13.24 -5.77 -5.92
C HIS A 10 13.37 -6.82 -4.82
N ILE A 11 12.46 -6.80 -3.85
CA ILE A 11 12.50 -7.69 -2.69
C ILE A 11 11.40 -8.75 -2.79
N PHE A 12 10.16 -8.29 -2.96
CA PHE A 12 8.97 -9.11 -3.10
C PHE A 12 7.84 -8.31 -3.73
N SER A 13 6.82 -9.02 -4.13
CA SER A 13 5.54 -8.51 -4.60
C SER A 13 4.43 -9.06 -3.71
N TYR A 14 3.31 -8.36 -3.65
CA TYR A 14 2.13 -8.86 -2.96
C TYR A 14 0.84 -8.43 -3.62
N ARG A 15 -0.22 -9.19 -3.36
CA ARG A 15 -1.60 -8.83 -3.68
C ARG A 15 -2.43 -8.94 -2.41
N ALA A 16 -3.13 -7.87 -2.05
CA ALA A 16 -4.08 -7.83 -0.95
C ALA A 16 -5.51 -7.79 -1.48
N THR A 17 -6.40 -8.49 -0.80
CA THR A 17 -7.85 -8.36 -0.98
C THR A 17 -8.42 -7.43 0.08
N LEU A 18 -9.38 -6.60 -0.32
CA LEU A 18 -10.00 -5.62 0.55
C LEU A 18 -11.49 -5.95 0.75
N ALA A 19 -12.02 -5.61 1.91
CA ALA A 19 -13.45 -5.58 2.13
C ALA A 19 -14.10 -4.50 1.26
N PRO A 20 -15.44 -4.51 1.07
CA PRO A 20 -16.13 -3.35 0.53
C PRO A 20 -15.71 -2.07 1.26
N PRO A 21 -15.55 -0.94 0.53
CA PRO A 21 -15.14 0.32 1.15
C PRO A 21 -16.12 0.73 2.24
N GLU A 22 -15.59 1.35 3.30
CA GLU A 22 -16.37 2.01 4.35
C GLU A 22 -16.22 3.52 4.16
N PRO A 23 -17.18 4.20 3.51
CA PRO A 23 -17.14 5.64 3.37
C PRO A 23 -17.45 6.30 4.71
N ILE A 24 -16.53 7.10 5.22
CA ILE A 24 -16.79 7.99 6.36
C ILE A 24 -17.46 9.27 5.85
N GLY A 25 -17.07 9.72 4.66
CA GLY A 25 -17.66 10.89 4.00
C GLY A 25 -16.77 12.13 4.06
N PRO A 26 -17.29 13.29 3.60
CA PRO A 26 -16.56 14.54 3.57
C PRO A 26 -16.22 15.05 4.98
N VAL A 27 -14.98 15.46 5.18
CA VAL A 27 -14.43 16.14 6.37
C VAL A 27 -13.57 17.34 5.93
N ALA A 28 -13.01 18.09 6.88
CA ALA A 28 -12.23 19.29 6.59
C ALA A 28 -11.02 19.02 5.68
N GLU A 29 -10.37 17.86 5.83
CA GLU A 29 -9.18 17.47 5.09
C GLU A 29 -9.47 16.87 3.69
N GLY A 30 -10.72 16.53 3.39
CA GLY A 30 -11.12 15.87 2.15
C GLY A 30 -12.20 14.80 2.36
N LEU A 31 -12.27 13.82 1.47
CA LEU A 31 -13.18 12.69 1.56
C LEU A 31 -12.47 11.51 2.25
N ARG A 32 -13.06 10.98 3.32
CA ARG A 32 -12.48 9.89 4.11
C ARG A 32 -13.14 8.56 3.81
N ILE A 33 -12.31 7.53 3.56
CA ILE A 33 -12.75 6.18 3.23
C ILE A 33 -11.80 5.19 3.89
N ASN A 34 -12.34 4.20 4.59
CA ASN A 34 -11.54 3.12 5.13
C ASN A 34 -11.63 1.89 4.23
N PHE A 35 -10.50 1.22 4.01
CA PHE A 35 -10.43 -0.08 3.33
C PHE A 35 -9.80 -1.10 4.25
N TYR A 36 -10.53 -2.17 4.59
CA TYR A 36 -10.02 -3.21 5.49
C TYR A 36 -9.42 -4.37 4.72
N VAL A 37 -8.26 -4.85 5.16
CA VAL A 37 -7.58 -5.98 4.51
C VAL A 37 -8.23 -7.30 4.92
N THR A 38 -8.61 -8.12 3.95
CA THR A 38 -9.24 -9.44 4.16
C THR A 38 -8.30 -10.60 3.90
N GLY A 39 -7.10 -10.34 3.40
CA GLY A 39 -6.08 -11.34 3.14
C GLY A 39 -5.22 -10.97 1.95
N GLY A 40 -4.48 -11.96 1.46
CA GLY A 40 -3.62 -11.78 0.30
C GLY A 40 -2.45 -12.75 0.27
N GLU A 41 -1.66 -12.64 -0.78
CA GLU A 41 -0.49 -13.47 -1.05
C GLU A 41 0.74 -12.60 -1.22
N VAL A 42 1.90 -13.13 -0.82
CA VAL A 42 3.20 -12.47 -0.93
C VAL A 42 4.19 -13.42 -1.59
N TRP A 43 4.90 -12.97 -2.61
CA TRP A 43 5.86 -13.79 -3.35
C TRP A 43 7.06 -12.97 -3.78
N GLY A 44 8.21 -13.61 -3.91
CA GLY A 44 9.42 -12.94 -4.35
C GLY A 44 10.70 -13.64 -3.94
N PRO A 45 11.84 -13.15 -4.41
CA PRO A 45 13.15 -13.77 -4.16
C PRO A 45 13.55 -13.74 -2.69
N LYS A 46 13.04 -12.78 -1.89
CA LYS A 46 13.48 -12.57 -0.49
C LYS A 46 12.40 -12.81 0.55
N LEU A 47 11.13 -12.92 0.15
CA LEU A 47 10.02 -13.10 1.07
C LEU A 47 8.84 -13.79 0.37
N HIS A 48 8.29 -14.80 1.03
CA HIS A 48 7.12 -15.53 0.57
C HIS A 48 6.17 -15.82 1.74
N GLY A 49 4.86 -15.73 1.51
CA GLY A 49 3.87 -15.89 2.56
C GLY A 49 2.50 -15.36 2.17
N LYS A 50 1.76 -14.89 3.17
CA LYS A 50 0.40 -14.38 3.03
C LYS A 50 0.22 -13.07 3.77
N ILE A 51 -0.76 -12.27 3.35
CA ILE A 51 -1.21 -11.10 4.09
C ILE A 51 -2.29 -11.56 5.07
N ARG A 52 -2.17 -11.15 6.33
CA ARG A 52 -3.17 -11.47 7.35
C ARG A 52 -4.44 -10.64 7.16
N PRO A 53 -5.63 -11.16 7.53
CA PRO A 53 -6.90 -10.45 7.44
C PRO A 53 -7.05 -9.43 8.58
N VAL A 54 -6.10 -8.51 8.68
CA VAL A 54 -6.02 -7.46 9.70
C VAL A 54 -5.40 -6.22 9.09
N GLY A 55 -5.71 -5.06 9.67
CA GLY A 55 -5.22 -3.78 9.19
C GLY A 55 -6.11 -3.20 8.09
N GLY A 56 -5.60 -2.17 7.43
CA GLY A 56 -6.39 -1.39 6.49
C GLY A 56 -5.69 -0.11 6.04
N ASP A 57 -6.38 0.61 5.17
CA ASP A 57 -6.04 1.92 4.67
C ASP A 57 -7.06 2.95 5.18
N TRP A 58 -6.56 4.02 5.78
CA TRP A 58 -7.31 5.16 6.26
C TRP A 58 -7.19 6.32 5.28
N LEU A 59 -7.71 6.09 4.07
CA LEU A 59 -7.52 6.93 2.91
C LEU A 59 -8.18 8.31 3.07
N THR A 60 -7.49 9.35 2.57
CA THR A 60 -8.05 10.70 2.43
C THR A 60 -7.91 11.18 1.00
N LEU A 61 -9.02 11.35 0.29
CA LEU A 61 -9.03 12.00 -1.02
C LEU A 61 -9.13 13.53 -0.85
N ARG A 62 -8.04 14.23 -1.14
CA ARG A 62 -7.98 15.70 -1.06
C ARG A 62 -8.76 16.33 -2.22
N GLN A 63 -9.14 17.60 -2.04
CA GLN A 63 -9.89 18.36 -3.04
C GLN A 63 -9.11 18.60 -4.35
N ASP A 64 -7.77 18.51 -4.32
CA ASP A 64 -6.93 18.58 -5.53
C ASP A 64 -6.85 17.24 -6.29
N GLY A 65 -7.63 16.24 -5.88
CA GLY A 65 -7.75 14.94 -6.55
C GLY A 65 -6.64 13.94 -6.19
N VAL A 66 -5.72 14.29 -5.29
CA VAL A 66 -4.74 13.32 -4.77
C VAL A 66 -5.31 12.59 -3.56
N ALA A 67 -5.38 11.27 -3.64
CA ALA A 67 -5.66 10.41 -2.50
C ALA A 67 -4.37 10.11 -1.71
N ILE A 68 -4.44 10.29 -0.40
CA ILE A 68 -3.36 9.99 0.54
C ILE A 68 -3.69 8.68 1.25
N LEU A 69 -2.81 7.70 1.06
CA LEU A 69 -2.84 6.39 1.71
C LEU A 69 -2.29 6.51 3.14
N ASP A 70 -2.88 5.81 4.10
CA ASP A 70 -2.34 5.63 5.45
C ASP A 70 -2.61 4.18 5.88
N VAL A 71 -1.64 3.31 5.64
CA VAL A 71 -1.84 1.86 5.68
C VAL A 71 -1.06 1.23 6.81
N ARG A 72 -1.69 0.25 7.48
CA ARG A 72 -1.07 -0.65 8.44
C ARG A 72 -1.51 -2.07 8.14
N GLY A 73 -0.60 -3.04 8.21
CA GLY A 73 -0.89 -4.44 7.90
C GLY A 73 0.12 -5.41 8.50
N THR A 74 -0.12 -6.71 8.28
CA THR A 74 0.79 -7.76 8.74
C THR A 74 0.93 -8.86 7.69
N ILE A 75 2.17 -9.17 7.35
CA ILE A 75 2.55 -10.30 6.51
C ILE A 75 2.96 -11.46 7.42
N GLU A 76 2.52 -12.67 7.11
CA GLU A 76 2.94 -13.93 7.74
C GLU A 76 3.71 -14.74 6.70
N THR A 77 5.01 -14.94 6.93
CA THR A 77 5.87 -15.71 6.02
C THR A 77 5.60 -17.21 6.14
N THR A 78 6.02 -17.99 5.14
CA THR A 78 5.82 -19.45 5.15
C THR A 78 6.58 -20.18 6.26
N ASP A 79 7.66 -19.60 6.77
CA ASP A 79 8.41 -20.06 7.95
C ASP A 79 7.93 -19.46 9.28
N GLY A 80 6.78 -18.76 9.28
CA GLY A 80 6.08 -18.34 10.48
C GLY A 80 6.51 -16.98 11.07
N ALA A 81 7.33 -16.20 10.36
CA ALA A 81 7.64 -14.84 10.77
C ALA A 81 6.45 -13.91 10.57
N LEU A 82 6.19 -13.05 11.56
CA LEU A 82 5.29 -11.91 11.41
C LEU A 82 6.10 -10.67 11.05
N VAL A 83 5.68 -10.00 9.98
CA VAL A 83 6.27 -8.76 9.49
C VAL A 83 5.18 -7.69 9.47
N TYR A 84 5.27 -6.75 10.40
CA TYR A 84 4.42 -5.56 10.39
C TYR A 84 4.84 -4.65 9.24
N THR A 85 3.86 -4.04 8.58
CA THR A 85 4.09 -2.99 7.59
C THR A 85 3.25 -1.77 7.91
N GLU A 86 3.86 -0.61 7.73
CA GLU A 86 3.15 0.66 7.69
C GLU A 86 3.67 1.53 6.55
N TYR A 87 2.77 2.25 5.91
CA TYR A 87 3.15 3.14 4.82
C TYR A 87 2.17 4.26 4.60
N ARG A 88 2.71 5.32 4.02
CA ARG A 88 1.92 6.31 3.29
C ARG A 88 2.25 6.22 1.82
N GLY A 89 1.39 6.82 1.02
CA GLY A 89 1.58 6.95 -0.41
C GLY A 89 0.50 7.80 -1.04
N VAL A 90 0.52 7.84 -2.35
CA VAL A 90 -0.37 8.68 -3.15
C VAL A 90 -0.99 7.90 -4.29
N ILE A 91 -2.22 8.30 -4.62
CA ILE A 91 -2.89 8.03 -5.89
C ILE A 91 -3.23 9.40 -6.46
N ASP A 92 -2.78 9.68 -7.68
CA ASP A 92 -3.14 10.92 -8.37
C ASP A 92 -4.30 10.63 -9.33
N LEU A 93 -5.49 11.15 -9.00
CA LEU A 93 -6.68 11.06 -9.85
C LEU A 93 -6.83 12.28 -10.78
N GLY A 94 -5.83 13.17 -10.80
CA GLY A 94 -5.84 14.43 -11.51
C GLY A 94 -6.67 15.52 -10.81
N PRO A 95 -6.61 16.78 -11.27
CA PRO A 95 -7.21 17.94 -10.59
C PRO A 95 -8.73 17.84 -10.36
N GLU A 96 -9.44 17.10 -11.21
CA GLU A 96 -10.89 16.89 -11.09
C GLU A 96 -11.24 15.63 -10.29
N GLY A 97 -10.25 14.86 -9.85
CA GLY A 97 -10.42 13.53 -9.27
C GLY A 97 -11.38 13.50 -8.08
N TYR A 98 -11.37 14.54 -7.24
CA TYR A 98 -12.30 14.66 -6.12
C TYR A 98 -13.77 14.75 -6.59
N GLN A 99 -14.04 15.61 -7.57
CA GLN A 99 -15.40 15.81 -8.08
C GLN A 99 -15.87 14.58 -8.86
N GLN A 100 -14.99 13.97 -9.65
CA GLN A 100 -15.29 12.74 -10.38
C GLN A 100 -15.58 11.58 -9.42
N PHE A 101 -14.82 11.46 -8.33
CA PHE A 101 -15.09 10.46 -7.30
C PHE A 101 -16.47 10.63 -6.67
N LEU A 102 -16.85 11.85 -6.28
CA LEU A 102 -18.18 12.13 -5.73
C LEU A 102 -19.31 11.84 -6.72
N ALA A 103 -19.06 12.00 -8.02
CA ALA A 103 -19.99 11.65 -9.08
C ALA A 103 -20.06 10.13 -9.35
N GLY A 104 -19.25 9.31 -8.68
CA GLY A 104 -19.15 7.87 -8.91
C GLY A 104 -18.27 7.47 -10.10
N ASN A 105 -17.56 8.44 -10.70
CA ASN A 105 -16.67 8.24 -11.85
C ASN A 105 -15.25 7.92 -11.37
N VAL A 106 -15.06 6.76 -10.77
CA VAL A 106 -13.74 6.29 -10.32
C VAL A 106 -13.09 5.47 -11.43
N PRO A 107 -11.80 5.71 -11.78
CA PRO A 107 -11.09 4.86 -12.72
C PRO A 107 -11.11 3.38 -12.26
N PRO A 108 -11.27 2.42 -13.18
CA PRO A 108 -11.30 1.00 -12.81
C PRO A 108 -9.95 0.52 -12.27
N GLN A 109 -8.86 1.18 -12.68
CA GLN A 109 -7.49 0.92 -12.27
C GLN A 109 -6.89 2.18 -11.66
N LEU A 110 -6.30 2.03 -10.48
CA LEU A 110 -5.59 3.09 -9.76
C LEU A 110 -4.09 2.83 -9.80
N HIS A 111 -3.28 3.87 -9.92
CA HIS A 111 -1.83 3.75 -9.84
C HIS A 111 -1.33 4.31 -8.51
N LEU A 112 -0.68 3.45 -7.71
CA LEU A 112 -0.28 3.75 -6.35
C LEU A 112 1.25 3.89 -6.28
N ARG A 113 1.72 4.87 -5.49
CA ARG A 113 3.13 5.05 -5.15
C ARG A 113 3.26 5.16 -3.65
N ILE A 114 3.99 4.23 -3.03
CA ILE A 114 4.05 4.08 -1.57
C ILE A 114 5.49 4.07 -1.05
N ALA A 115 5.67 4.38 0.23
CA ALA A 115 6.96 4.32 0.91
C ALA A 115 6.85 3.47 2.20
N PRO A 116 6.86 2.13 2.07
CA PRO A 116 6.66 1.26 3.21
C PRO A 116 7.89 1.06 4.07
N ARG A 117 7.62 0.79 5.35
CA ARG A 117 8.59 0.25 6.29
C ARG A 117 8.10 -1.09 6.79
N TYR A 118 9.04 -2.00 7.01
CA TYR A 118 8.77 -3.35 7.48
C TYR A 118 9.49 -3.58 8.81
N LEU A 119 8.78 -4.16 9.77
CA LEU A 119 9.28 -4.42 11.11
C LEU A 119 9.01 -5.86 11.53
N THR A 120 10.01 -6.54 12.06
CA THR A 120 9.88 -7.92 12.53
C THR A 120 10.88 -8.25 13.63
N ALA A 121 10.49 -9.12 14.55
CA ALA A 121 11.38 -9.69 15.56
C ALA A 121 12.08 -10.97 15.06
N HIS A 122 11.64 -11.55 13.94
CA HIS A 122 12.14 -12.85 13.50
C HIS A 122 13.61 -12.77 13.05
N PRO A 123 14.52 -13.61 13.61
CA PRO A 123 15.96 -13.51 13.34
C PRO A 123 16.34 -13.54 11.85
N ALA A 124 15.68 -14.37 11.05
CA ALA A 124 15.98 -14.51 9.62
C ALA A 124 15.63 -13.26 8.79
N TYR A 125 14.74 -12.39 9.30
CA TYR A 125 14.23 -11.23 8.58
C TYR A 125 14.63 -9.88 9.21
N GLN A 126 15.57 -9.89 10.17
CA GLN A 126 16.08 -8.68 10.83
C GLN A 126 16.66 -7.64 9.85
N TRP A 127 17.06 -8.07 8.65
CA TRP A 127 17.52 -7.16 7.60
C TRP A 127 16.41 -6.21 7.10
N LEU A 128 15.12 -6.59 7.16
CA LEU A 128 13.99 -5.74 6.76
C LEU A 128 13.91 -4.46 7.61
N ASN A 129 14.21 -4.59 8.91
CA ASN A 129 14.16 -3.48 9.87
C ASN A 129 15.11 -2.33 9.49
N ARG A 130 16.10 -2.59 8.63
CA ARG A 130 17.17 -1.67 8.25
C ARG A 130 16.94 -0.97 6.90
N LEU A 131 15.84 -1.30 6.21
CA LEU A 131 15.59 -0.81 4.87
C LEU A 131 14.64 0.38 4.87
N GLN A 132 14.90 1.32 3.94
CA GLN A 132 13.86 2.19 3.42
C GLN A 132 13.39 1.60 2.09
N CYS A 133 12.08 1.40 1.97
CA CYS A 133 11.49 0.85 0.77
C CYS A 133 10.62 1.87 0.04
N VAL A 134 10.41 1.59 -1.24
CA VAL A 134 9.39 2.21 -2.09
C VAL A 134 8.57 1.10 -2.74
N GLY A 135 7.33 1.41 -3.12
CA GLY A 135 6.46 0.48 -3.81
C GLY A 135 5.74 1.13 -4.98
N ILE A 136 5.61 0.37 -6.05
CA ILE A 136 4.81 0.69 -7.22
C ILE A 136 3.64 -0.28 -7.21
N GLY A 137 2.42 0.24 -7.24
CA GLY A 137 1.24 -0.61 -7.17
C GLY A 137 0.11 -0.19 -8.07
N GLU A 138 -0.83 -1.11 -8.17
CA GLU A 138 -2.08 -0.97 -8.90
C GLU A 138 -3.25 -1.42 -8.02
N GLY A 139 -4.37 -0.70 -8.12
CA GLY A 139 -5.62 -1.02 -7.44
C GLY A 139 -6.69 -1.33 -8.46
N ASP A 140 -7.37 -2.46 -8.30
CA ASP A 140 -8.48 -2.89 -9.16
C ASP A 140 -9.80 -2.75 -8.39
N MET A 141 -10.63 -1.83 -8.85
CA MET A 141 -11.92 -1.50 -8.24
C MET A 141 -12.99 -2.57 -8.49
N ALA A 142 -12.85 -3.39 -9.53
CA ALA A 142 -13.81 -4.46 -9.83
C ALA A 142 -13.61 -5.66 -8.89
N THR A 143 -12.36 -5.94 -8.52
CA THR A 143 -12.01 -7.07 -7.64
C THR A 143 -11.75 -6.65 -6.19
N ASN A 144 -11.73 -5.34 -5.89
CA ASN A 144 -11.30 -4.79 -4.60
C ASN A 144 -9.94 -5.36 -4.17
N THR A 145 -8.99 -5.35 -5.09
CA THR A 145 -7.62 -5.80 -4.82
C THR A 145 -6.61 -4.71 -5.06
N VAL A 146 -5.49 -4.78 -4.34
CA VAL A 146 -4.30 -3.98 -4.61
C VAL A 146 -3.10 -4.90 -4.78
N ALA A 147 -2.26 -4.61 -5.75
CA ALA A 147 -1.00 -5.32 -5.99
C ALA A 147 0.16 -4.34 -5.96
N TYR A 148 1.31 -4.79 -5.45
CA TYR A 148 2.51 -3.97 -5.35
C TYR A 148 3.77 -4.77 -5.65
N ASP A 149 4.72 -4.11 -6.31
CA ASP A 149 6.14 -4.48 -6.31
C ASP A 149 6.89 -3.61 -5.29
N ILE A 150 7.66 -4.24 -4.42
CA ILE A 150 8.38 -3.59 -3.32
C ILE A 150 9.88 -3.64 -3.56
N TYR A 151 10.51 -2.46 -3.44
CA TYR A 151 11.93 -2.25 -3.68
C TYR A 151 12.61 -1.65 -2.46
N ALA A 152 13.82 -2.10 -2.12
CA ALA A 152 14.72 -1.39 -1.23
C ALA A 152 15.49 -0.31 -1.97
N LEU A 153 15.66 0.85 -1.33
CA LEU A 153 16.68 1.84 -1.70
C LEU A 153 18.06 1.35 -1.25
N ARG A 154 19.05 1.45 -2.14
CA ARG A 154 20.45 1.05 -1.93
C ARG A 154 21.42 2.18 -2.26
#